data_AF-A0A920P8W1-F1
#
_entry.id   AF-A0A920P8W1-F1
#
_cell.length_a   1.000
_cell.length_b   1.000
_cell.length_c   1.000
_cell.angle_alpha   90.00
_cell.angle_beta   90.00
_cell.angle_gamma   90.00
#
_symmetry.space_group_name_H-M   'P 1'
#
loop_
_entity.id
_entity.type
_entity.pdbx_description
1 polymer ?
#
loop_
_entity_poly.entity_id
_entity_poly.type
_entity_poly.pdbx_seq_one_letter_code
_entity_poly.pdbx_strand_id
1 'polypeptide(L)'
;MTDNSNTFKRRVYPLDAHNLTEEQIAVAFAMTSRRPEPFDEIAEQVSQEKAADFHERWVLGYGHASVAEHAVVHLALENLSRRALRVLEDNRLASYTKSRQISGA
;
A
#
# COMPACT_ATOMS: atom_id res chain seq x y z
N MET A 1 41.30 6.22 4.37
CA MET A 1 40.30 5.40 3.68
C MET A 1 39.29 4.94 4.71
N THR A 2 38.23 5.70 4.93
CA THR A 2 37.13 5.33 5.82
C THR A 2 36.29 4.27 5.10
N ASP A 3 36.28 3.06 5.63
CA ASP A 3 35.37 2.01 5.21
C ASP A 3 33.94 2.45 5.53
N ASN A 4 33.23 2.98 4.53
CA ASN A 4 31.83 3.38 4.60
C ASN A 4 30.90 2.17 4.40
N SER A 5 31.25 1.02 4.99
CA SER A 5 30.37 -0.14 5.03
C SER A 5 29.29 0.11 6.10
N ASN A 6 28.33 0.99 5.79
CA ASN A 6 27.09 1.11 6.57
C ASN A 6 26.25 -0.16 6.33
N THR A 7 26.75 -1.26 6.89
CA THR A 7 26.14 -2.57 6.79
C THR A 7 25.01 -2.55 7.79
N PHE A 8 23.82 -2.16 7.34
CA PHE A 8 22.63 -2.29 8.18
C PHE A 8 22.58 -3.69 8.76
N LYS A 9 22.46 -3.79 10.08
CA LYS A 9 22.17 -5.06 10.74
C LYS A 9 20.92 -5.63 10.09
N ARG A 10 20.93 -6.92 9.72
CA ARG A 10 19.75 -7.58 9.12
C ARG A 10 18.55 -7.38 10.05
N ARG A 11 17.49 -6.77 9.54
CA ARG A 11 16.22 -6.52 10.22
C ARG A 11 15.08 -7.13 9.39
N VAL A 12 14.12 -7.76 10.05
CA VAL A 12 12.88 -8.27 9.45
C VAL A 12 11.74 -7.85 10.37
N TYR A 13 10.86 -6.97 9.92
CA TYR A 13 9.80 -6.37 10.74
C TYR A 13 8.65 -5.88 9.86
N PRO A 14 7.40 -5.86 10.38
CA PRO A 14 6.30 -5.17 9.72
C PRO A 14 6.50 -3.65 9.83
N LEU A 15 6.35 -2.93 8.73
CA LEU A 15 6.41 -1.45 8.71
C LEU A 15 5.09 -0.82 9.20
N ASP A 16 3.97 -1.52 9.01
CA ASP A 16 2.61 -1.02 9.23
C ASP A 16 2.18 -0.92 10.70
N ALA A 17 3.02 -1.35 11.65
CA ALA A 17 2.66 -1.42 13.07
C ALA A 17 2.49 -0.04 13.75
N HIS A 18 2.60 1.06 13.00
CA HIS A 18 2.79 2.41 13.51
C HIS A 18 1.95 3.48 12.79
N ASN A 19 0.61 3.49 12.94
CA ASN A 19 -0.26 4.64 12.60
C ASN A 19 -0.15 5.25 11.18
N LEU A 20 0.48 4.55 10.22
CA LEU A 20 0.62 5.01 8.84
C LEU A 20 -0.63 4.64 8.05
N THR A 21 -1.02 5.48 7.10
CA THR A 21 -1.98 5.07 6.06
C THR A 21 -1.30 4.21 5.01
N GLU A 22 -2.09 3.43 4.29
CA GLU A 22 -1.65 2.63 3.13
C GLU A 22 -0.91 3.47 2.09
N GLU A 23 -1.33 4.71 1.89
CA GLU A 23 -0.65 5.64 0.99
C GLU A 23 0.75 6.03 1.51
N GLN A 24 0.89 6.31 2.81
CA GLN A 24 2.20 6.59 3.42
C GLN A 24 3.13 5.37 3.33
N ILE A 25 2.59 4.16 3.52
CA ILE A 25 3.34 2.91 3.37
C ILE A 25 3.84 2.78 1.93
N ALA A 26 2.96 2.92 0.94
CA ALA A 26 3.34 2.86 -0.48
C ALA A 26 4.46 3.86 -0.82
N VAL A 27 4.35 5.09 -0.33
CA VAL A 27 5.34 6.15 -0.57
C VAL A 27 6.67 5.86 0.13
N ALA A 28 6.64 5.34 1.36
CA ALA A 28 7.85 4.94 2.08
C ALA A 28 8.63 3.85 1.31
N PHE A 29 7.93 2.84 0.79
CA PHE A 29 8.51 1.79 -0.06
C PHE A 29 9.03 2.33 -1.41
N ALA A 30 8.36 3.34 -1.98
CA ALA A 30 8.87 3.98 -3.20
C ALA A 30 10.17 4.75 -2.95
N MET A 31 10.25 5.45 -1.81
CA MET A 31 11.37 6.33 -1.47
C MET A 31 12.67 5.57 -1.20
N THR A 32 12.62 4.32 -0.71
CA THR A 32 13.81 3.49 -0.47
C THR A 32 14.62 3.20 -1.73
N SER A 33 13.99 3.23 -2.92
CA SER A 33 14.71 3.02 -4.18
C SER A 33 15.80 4.07 -4.45
N ARG A 34 15.72 5.24 -3.78
CA ARG A 34 16.59 6.41 -4.02
C ARG A 34 17.24 6.94 -2.74
N ARG A 35 17.09 6.23 -1.62
CA ARG A 35 17.48 6.69 -0.29
C ARG A 35 18.27 5.61 0.45
N PRO A 36 19.44 5.94 1.03
CA PRO A 36 20.22 4.97 1.79
C PRO A 36 19.65 4.64 3.17
N GLU A 37 18.67 5.39 3.68
CA GLU A 37 18.10 5.22 5.02
C GLU A 37 17.21 3.96 5.15
N PRO A 38 17.11 3.36 6.35
CA PRO A 38 16.14 2.30 6.67
C PRO A 38 14.67 2.68 6.43
N PHE A 39 13.82 1.67 6.20
CA PHE A 39 12.39 1.86 5.93
C PHE A 39 11.65 2.61 7.04
N ASP A 40 11.97 2.36 8.32
CA ASP A 40 11.34 3.02 9.46
C ASP A 40 11.74 4.51 9.55
N GLU A 41 13.01 4.84 9.35
CA GLU A 41 13.48 6.23 9.31
C GLU A 41 12.88 7.01 8.12
N ILE A 42 12.67 6.35 6.97
CA ILE A 42 11.97 6.96 5.84
C ILE A 42 10.50 7.18 6.18
N ALA A 43 9.84 6.19 6.78
CA ALA A 43 8.42 6.26 7.10
C ALA A 43 8.08 7.41 8.06
N GLU A 44 8.94 7.69 9.05
CA GLU A 44 8.81 8.85 9.94
C GLU A 44 8.81 10.21 9.20
N GLN A 45 9.40 10.26 8.00
CA GLN A 45 9.48 11.47 7.19
C GLN A 45 8.28 11.66 6.24
N VAL A 46 7.44 10.64 6.05
CA VAL A 46 6.30 10.66 5.14
C VAL A 46 5.06 11.14 5.88
N SER A 47 4.72 12.43 5.75
CA SER A 47 3.42 12.94 6.21
C SER A 47 2.31 12.59 5.21
N GLN A 48 1.05 12.75 5.61
CA GLN A 48 -0.10 12.58 4.72
C GLN A 48 -0.01 13.50 3.49
N GLU A 49 0.34 14.77 3.69
CA GLU A 49 0.45 15.74 2.59
C GLU A 49 1.58 15.36 1.63
N LYS A 50 2.73 14.92 2.16
CA LYS A 50 3.83 14.41 1.34
C LYS A 50 3.44 13.17 0.56
N ALA A 51 2.65 12.28 1.17
CA ALA A 51 2.19 11.07 0.51
C ALA A 51 1.26 11.40 -0.66
N ALA A 52 0.27 12.27 -0.42
CA ALA A 52 -0.67 12.74 -1.45
C ALA A 52 0.05 13.46 -2.61
N ASP A 53 0.97 14.39 -2.30
CA ASP A 53 1.76 15.10 -3.31
C ASP A 53 2.62 14.14 -4.14
N PHE A 54 3.18 13.10 -3.49
CA PHE A 54 3.94 12.08 -4.19
C PHE A 54 3.04 11.25 -5.09
N HIS A 55 1.87 10.83 -4.59
CA HIS A 55 0.91 10.03 -5.36
C HIS A 55 0.46 10.75 -6.63
N GLU A 56 0.05 12.01 -6.51
CA GLU A 56 -0.39 12.83 -7.64
C GLU A 56 0.70 12.93 -8.73
N ARG A 57 1.93 13.23 -8.32
CA ARG A 57 3.04 13.42 -9.28
C ARG A 57 3.53 12.11 -9.88
N TRP A 58 3.79 11.11 -9.05
CA TRP A 58 4.51 9.91 -9.47
C TRP A 58 3.60 8.77 -9.90
N VAL A 59 2.50 8.55 -9.19
CA VAL A 59 1.57 7.47 -9.50
C VAL A 59 0.66 7.89 -10.64
N LEU A 60 -0.04 9.02 -10.50
CA LEU A 60 -0.97 9.50 -11.53
C LEU A 60 -0.25 10.19 -12.69
N GLY A 61 0.71 11.08 -12.41
CA GLY A 61 1.43 11.84 -13.43
C GLY A 61 2.42 11.01 -14.26
N TYR A 62 3.36 10.31 -13.61
CA TYR A 62 4.41 9.52 -14.29
C TYR A 62 4.04 8.05 -14.54
N GLY A 63 2.87 7.59 -14.06
CA GLY A 63 2.39 6.24 -14.31
C GLY A 63 3.16 5.14 -13.56
N HIS A 64 3.82 5.45 -12.43
CA HIS A 64 4.49 4.46 -11.61
C HIS A 64 3.49 3.66 -10.74
N ALA A 65 2.59 2.93 -11.40
CA ALA A 65 1.50 2.20 -10.76
C ALA A 65 2.00 1.12 -9.77
N SER A 66 3.22 0.59 -9.96
CA SER A 66 3.81 -0.41 -9.06
C SER A 66 3.99 0.10 -7.63
N VAL A 67 4.07 1.42 -7.41
CA VAL A 67 4.10 2.00 -6.06
C VAL A 67 2.79 1.72 -5.31
N ALA A 68 1.66 1.79 -6.01
CA ALA A 68 0.34 1.60 -5.41
C ALA A 68 0.08 0.15 -4.99
N GLU A 69 0.85 -0.83 -5.50
CA GLU A 69 0.71 -2.25 -5.13
C GLU A 69 1.09 -2.53 -3.67
N HIS A 70 1.83 -1.62 -3.04
CA HIS A 70 2.17 -1.71 -1.61
C HIS A 70 1.03 -1.31 -0.67
N ALA A 71 -0.03 -0.67 -1.19
CA ALA A 71 -1.19 -0.25 -0.41
C ALA A 71 -2.30 -1.33 -0.45
N VAL A 72 -2.73 -1.80 0.72
CA VAL A 72 -3.79 -2.80 0.87
C VAL A 72 -4.99 -2.20 1.58
N VAL A 73 -6.12 -2.07 0.87
CA VAL A 73 -7.36 -1.51 1.43
C VAL A 73 -8.39 -2.61 1.70
N HIS A 74 -8.97 -2.59 2.90
CA HIS A 74 -10.11 -3.44 3.26
C HIS A 74 -11.42 -2.73 2.92
N LEU A 75 -12.19 -3.30 1.98
CA LEU A 75 -13.48 -2.74 1.54
C LEU A 75 -14.65 -3.61 1.99
N ALA A 76 -15.62 -3.00 2.66
CA ALA A 76 -16.92 -3.60 2.94
C ALA A 76 -17.95 -3.09 1.94
N LEU A 77 -18.55 -4.00 1.17
CA LEU A 77 -19.49 -3.66 0.11
C LEU A 77 -20.86 -4.30 0.39
N GLU A 78 -21.89 -3.47 0.50
CA GLU A 78 -23.25 -3.88 0.85
C GLU A 78 -24.26 -3.53 -0.25
N ASN A 79 -25.39 -4.25 -0.26
CA ASN A 79 -26.51 -4.00 -1.18
C ASN A 79 -26.12 -4.01 -2.69
N LEU A 80 -25.15 -4.85 -3.06
CA LEU A 80 -24.74 -5.00 -4.46
C LEU A 80 -25.62 -6.00 -5.21
N SER A 81 -25.92 -5.69 -6.46
CA SER A 81 -26.58 -6.65 -7.36
C SER A 81 -25.67 -7.84 -7.66
N ARG A 82 -26.28 -9.00 -7.95
CA ARG A 82 -25.53 -10.21 -8.38
C ARG A 82 -24.66 -9.99 -9.62
N ARG A 83 -25.05 -9.07 -10.50
CA ARG A 83 -24.25 -8.73 -11.70
C ARG A 83 -23.00 -7.94 -11.32
N ALA A 84 -23.13 -6.95 -10.44
CA ALA A 84 -22.00 -6.16 -9.96
C ALA A 84 -21.00 -7.02 -9.17
N LEU A 85 -21.49 -7.91 -8.32
CA LEU A 85 -20.63 -8.80 -7.55
C LEU A 85 -19.73 -9.67 -8.44
N ARG A 86 -20.26 -10.21 -9.55
CA ARG A 86 -19.44 -11.00 -10.50
C ARG A 86 -18.33 -10.20 -11.16
N VAL A 87 -18.58 -8.92 -11.46
CA VAL A 87 -17.54 -8.05 -12.04
C VAL A 87 -16.42 -7.81 -11.04
N LEU A 88 -16.76 -7.69 -9.75
CA LEU A 88 -15.76 -7.57 -8.70
C LEU A 88 -14.95 -8.87 -8.56
N GLU A 89 -15.62 -10.02 -8.45
CA GLU A 89 -14.99 -11.34 -8.28
C GLU A 89 -14.12 -11.76 -9.49
N ASP A 90 -14.28 -11.12 -10.66
CA ASP A 90 -13.44 -11.35 -11.84
C ASP A 90 -12.01 -10.79 -11.67
N ASN A 91 -11.81 -9.85 -10.74
CA ASN A 91 -10.47 -9.34 -10.43
C ASN A 91 -9.66 -10.37 -9.61
N ARG A 92 -8.61 -10.89 -10.23
CA ARG A 92 -7.79 -11.98 -9.69
C ARG A 92 -6.71 -11.54 -8.69
N LEU A 93 -6.52 -10.24 -8.48
CA LEU A 93 -5.51 -9.68 -7.59
C LEU A 93 -6.07 -9.28 -6.21
N ALA A 94 -7.36 -9.51 -5.97
CA ALA A 94 -8.02 -9.20 -4.71
C ALA A 94 -8.55 -10.47 -4.02
N SER A 95 -8.81 -10.34 -2.72
CA SER A 95 -9.36 -11.40 -1.87
C SER A 95 -10.80 -11.08 -1.47
N TYR A 96 -11.68 -12.09 -1.48
CA TYR A 96 -13.12 -11.89 -1.28
C TYR A 96 -13.70 -12.82 -0.22
N THR A 97 -14.54 -12.25 0.64
CA THR A 97 -15.45 -12.98 1.53
C THR A 97 -16.88 -12.53 1.24
N LYS A 98 -17.75 -13.49 0.94
CA LYS A 98 -19.15 -13.23 0.58
C LYS A 98 -20.10 -13.76 1.63
N SER A 99 -21.04 -12.94 2.08
CA SER A 99 -22.14 -13.39 2.95
C SER A 99 -23.10 -14.30 2.17
N ARG A 100 -23.58 -15.35 2.83
CA ARG A 100 -24.50 -16.30 2.22
C ARG A 100 -25.86 -15.62 2.01
N GLN A 101 -26.33 -15.58 0.77
CA GLN A 101 -27.69 -15.17 0.51
C GLN A 101 -28.64 -16.24 1.02
N ILE A 102 -29.50 -15.91 1.99
CA ILE A 102 -30.54 -16.80 2.47
C ILE A 102 -31.73 -16.63 1.54
N SER A 103 -32.03 -17.65 0.73
CA SER A 103 -33.23 -17.69 -0.10
C SER A 103 -34.43 -18.04 0.78
N GLY A 104 -35.30 -17.08 1.07
CA GLY A 104 -36.55 -17.35 1.82
C GLY A 104 -37.02 -16.25 2.78
N ALA A 105 -36.40 -15.08 2.78
CA ALA A 105 -36.93 -13.88 3.43
C ALA A 105 -37.48 -12.91 2.37
#